data_AF-A0A399P743-F1
#
_entry.id   AF-A0A399P743-F1
#
_cell.length_a   1.000
_cell.length_b   1.000
_cell.length_c   1.000
_cell.angle_alpha   90.00
_cell.angle_beta   90.00
_cell.angle_gamma   90.00
#
_symmetry.space_group_name_H-M   'P 1'
#
loop_
_entity.id
_entity.type
_entity.pdbx_description
1 polymer ?
#
loop_
_entity_poly.entity_id
_entity_poly.type
_entity_poly.pdbx_seq_one_letter_code
_entity_poly.pdbx_strand_id
1 'polypeptide(L)'
;AADVQTIAVADGSRGRGIGRALLTRLVAEAHSRGAREVLLEVRADNPVAQSLYSSLGFEAIAVRPHYYQPDDVDAVVMRVALAATPPEVAEPRDAPAERVQPAASGAAGTEADPHETAADDAGPLVLGIETSCDETGIGIVRGQTLLANVISSSMDEHARYGGVVPEVAARAHLEALTPAIDAALLEADVTLRELDAIAVTAGPGLSGALMVGVGAAKALAVALDIPLHGVNHLVGHVGADLLSTDGGPGVPLETPSIALLVSGGHTSLLLVRDLVDDVELLGETIDDAAGEAFDKVARVLGLPYPGGPHIDRVAADGDPRAIRFPRGLSLPKDMERHRYDFSFSGLKTAVARWVEKRQDAGEPVPVADVAASFREAVVDVLLTKAVAACVDHGIPRLLLGGGVVANARVRELAAE
;
A
#
# COMPACT_ATOMS: atom_id res chain seq x y z
N ALA A 1 -10.86 -3.22 19.36
CA ALA A 1 -11.19 -1.82 19.61
C ALA A 1 -11.30 -1.10 18.27
N ALA A 2 -12.09 -0.05 18.17
CA ALA A 2 -12.13 0.83 17.00
C ALA A 2 -11.63 2.23 17.42
N ASP A 3 -11.09 3.00 16.47
CA ASP A 3 -10.56 4.33 16.73
C ASP A 3 -11.15 5.34 15.75
N VAL A 4 -11.76 6.41 16.28
CA VAL A 4 -12.30 7.53 15.51
C VAL A 4 -11.20 8.56 15.38
N GLN A 5 -10.52 8.53 14.24
CA GLN A 5 -9.37 9.38 13.94
C GLN A 5 -9.77 10.84 13.70
N THR A 6 -10.81 11.09 12.90
CA THR A 6 -11.26 12.46 12.60
C THR A 6 -12.75 12.50 12.27
N ILE A 7 -13.44 13.46 12.86
CA ILE A 7 -14.75 13.92 12.40
C ILE A 7 -14.71 15.44 12.25
N ALA A 8 -15.27 15.96 11.17
CA ALA A 8 -15.35 17.39 10.92
C ALA A 8 -16.74 17.76 10.42
N VAL A 9 -17.18 18.96 10.81
CA VAL A 9 -18.41 19.58 10.31
C VAL A 9 -18.04 20.97 9.84
N ALA A 10 -18.33 21.27 8.57
CA ALA A 10 -18.11 22.58 7.97
C ALA A 10 -18.76 23.70 8.80
N ASP A 11 -18.10 24.85 8.89
CA ASP A 11 -18.47 25.96 9.78
C ASP A 11 -19.94 26.37 9.66
N GLY A 12 -20.45 26.54 8.42
CA GLY A 12 -21.84 26.91 8.15
C GLY A 12 -22.89 25.84 8.49
N SER A 13 -22.45 24.63 8.83
CA SER A 13 -23.29 23.47 9.16
C SER A 13 -23.17 23.01 10.62
N ARG A 14 -22.35 23.68 11.42
CA ARG A 14 -22.22 23.41 12.87
C ARG A 14 -23.51 23.76 13.61
N GLY A 15 -23.73 23.12 14.77
CA GLY A 15 -24.93 23.34 15.59
C GLY A 15 -26.22 22.65 15.10
N ARG A 16 -26.20 21.97 13.94
CA ARG A 16 -27.35 21.26 13.37
C ARG A 16 -27.45 19.78 13.75
N GLY A 17 -26.66 19.33 14.74
CA GLY A 17 -26.64 17.92 15.17
C GLY A 17 -25.85 16.96 14.26
N ILE A 18 -25.23 17.44 13.17
CA ILE A 18 -24.50 16.61 12.19
C ILE A 18 -23.35 15.84 12.85
N GLY A 19 -22.55 16.50 13.71
CA GLY A 19 -21.45 15.83 14.42
C GLY A 19 -21.93 14.68 15.31
N ARG A 20 -23.10 14.83 15.94
CA ARG A 20 -23.74 13.74 16.71
C ARG A 20 -24.14 12.60 15.78
N ALA A 21 -24.82 12.91 14.67
CA ALA A 21 -25.26 11.89 13.72
C ALA A 21 -24.09 11.08 13.15
N LEU A 22 -23.00 11.76 12.75
CA LEU A 22 -21.76 11.13 12.26
C LEU A 22 -21.17 10.20 13.32
N LEU A 23 -20.95 10.69 14.54
CA LEU A 23 -20.32 9.89 15.59
C LEU A 23 -21.21 8.72 16.03
N THR A 24 -22.52 8.92 16.15
CA THR A 24 -23.47 7.82 16.43
C THR A 24 -23.39 6.74 15.36
N ARG A 25 -23.28 7.13 14.07
CA ARG A 25 -23.21 6.14 12.99
C ARG A 25 -21.86 5.41 12.99
N LEU A 26 -20.75 6.10 13.26
CA LEU A 26 -19.43 5.48 13.41
C LEU A 26 -19.39 4.47 14.56
N VAL A 27 -19.97 4.82 15.71
CA VAL A 27 -20.08 3.91 16.86
C VAL A 27 -20.91 2.67 16.51
N ALA A 28 -22.04 2.85 15.82
CA ALA A 28 -22.87 1.74 15.38
C ALA A 28 -22.15 0.82 14.37
N GLU A 29 -21.35 1.39 13.46
CA GLU A 29 -20.56 0.63 12.49
C GLU A 29 -19.37 -0.10 13.15
N ALA A 30 -18.73 0.52 14.15
CA ALA A 30 -17.72 -0.15 14.95
C ALA A 30 -18.31 -1.37 15.68
N HIS A 31 -19.52 -1.21 16.24
CA HIS A 31 -20.23 -2.31 16.90
C HIS A 31 -20.60 -3.44 15.95
N SER A 32 -21.13 -3.13 14.75
CA SER A 32 -21.50 -4.15 13.76
C SER A 32 -20.29 -4.96 13.27
N ARG A 33 -19.08 -4.37 13.28
CA ARG A 33 -17.81 -5.03 12.97
C ARG A 33 -17.17 -5.76 14.15
N GLY A 34 -17.86 -5.84 15.30
CA GLY A 34 -17.40 -6.60 16.46
C GLY A 34 -16.43 -5.84 17.38
N ALA A 35 -16.31 -4.52 17.26
CA ALA A 35 -15.53 -3.74 18.22
C ALA A 35 -16.21 -3.75 19.60
N ARG A 36 -15.41 -3.92 20.67
CA ARG A 36 -15.89 -3.88 22.07
C ARG A 36 -15.79 -2.51 22.72
N GLU A 37 -15.07 -1.60 22.09
CA GLU A 37 -14.85 -0.23 22.56
C GLU A 37 -14.47 0.65 21.37
N VAL A 38 -14.77 1.94 21.49
CA VAL A 38 -14.37 2.98 20.55
C VAL A 38 -13.54 4.02 21.29
N LEU A 39 -12.38 4.35 20.75
CA LEU A 39 -11.50 5.41 21.21
C LEU A 39 -11.60 6.62 20.27
N LEU A 40 -11.30 7.80 20.82
CA LEU A 40 -11.07 9.01 20.04
C LEU A 40 -10.09 9.92 20.78
N GLU A 41 -9.48 10.83 20.04
CA GLU A 41 -8.64 11.89 20.57
C GLU A 41 -9.27 13.25 20.25
N VAL A 42 -9.28 14.14 21.23
CA VAL A 42 -9.84 15.48 21.07
C VAL A 42 -8.90 16.52 21.66
N ARG A 43 -8.75 17.63 20.96
CA ARG A 43 -7.97 18.77 21.47
C ARG A 43 -8.53 19.24 22.81
N ALA A 44 -7.65 19.47 23.79
CA ALA A 44 -8.01 19.96 25.11
C ALA A 44 -8.69 21.34 25.06
N ASP A 45 -8.41 22.14 24.04
CA ASP A 45 -9.00 23.47 23.78
C ASP A 45 -10.35 23.42 23.04
N ASN A 46 -10.94 22.24 22.80
CA ASN A 46 -12.21 22.08 22.09
C ASN A 46 -13.37 21.61 23.00
N PRO A 47 -13.95 22.50 23.82
CA PRO A 47 -15.00 22.13 24.78
C PRO A 47 -16.31 21.69 24.10
N VAL A 48 -16.56 22.13 22.86
CA VAL A 48 -17.78 21.75 22.11
C VAL A 48 -17.72 20.28 21.72
N ALA A 49 -16.58 19.82 21.18
CA ALA A 49 -16.38 18.41 20.83
C ALA A 49 -16.35 17.52 22.07
N GLN A 50 -15.63 17.93 23.14
CA GLN A 50 -15.59 17.18 24.40
C GLN A 50 -16.98 16.99 25.03
N SER A 51 -17.82 18.04 25.00
CA SER A 51 -19.20 17.97 25.48
C SER A 51 -20.07 17.03 24.61
N LEU A 52 -19.92 17.10 23.28
CA LEU A 52 -20.56 16.17 22.36
C LEU A 52 -20.20 14.72 22.68
N TYR A 53 -18.90 14.42 22.84
CA TYR A 53 -18.41 13.07 23.11
C TYR A 53 -18.86 12.54 24.47
N SER A 54 -18.75 13.36 25.51
CA SER A 54 -19.28 13.04 26.84
C SER A 54 -20.77 12.72 26.80
N SER A 55 -21.55 13.48 26.02
CA SER A 55 -23.00 13.25 25.87
C SER A 55 -23.37 11.97 25.09
N LEU A 56 -22.38 11.32 24.46
CA LEU A 56 -22.52 10.03 23.78
C LEU A 56 -21.90 8.88 24.58
N GLY A 57 -21.49 9.13 25.83
CA GLY A 57 -20.97 8.11 26.73
C GLY A 57 -19.46 7.88 26.63
N PHE A 58 -18.72 8.74 25.92
CA PHE A 58 -17.26 8.69 25.96
C PHE A 58 -16.74 9.28 27.29
N GLU A 59 -15.83 8.57 27.92
CA GLU A 59 -15.14 8.97 29.15
C GLU A 59 -13.68 9.29 28.85
N ALA A 60 -13.13 10.35 29.44
CA ALA A 60 -11.71 10.68 29.33
C ALA A 60 -10.87 9.65 30.11
N ILE A 61 -9.91 9.01 29.44
CA ILE A 61 -9.08 7.94 30.02
C ILE A 61 -7.59 8.30 30.13
N ALA A 62 -7.11 9.24 29.33
CA ALA A 62 -5.73 9.72 29.36
C ALA A 62 -5.62 11.12 28.74
N VAL A 63 -4.51 11.80 29.03
CA VAL A 63 -4.13 13.06 28.37
C VAL A 63 -2.73 12.87 27.78
N ARG A 64 -2.56 13.23 26.50
CA ARG A 64 -1.26 13.26 25.81
C ARG A 64 -0.77 14.71 25.76
N PRO A 65 0.29 15.05 26.50
CA PRO A 65 0.79 16.42 26.53
C PRO A 65 1.42 16.82 25.20
N HIS A 66 1.23 18.08 24.78
CA HIS A 66 1.88 18.68 23.60
C HIS A 66 1.63 17.92 22.27
N TYR A 67 0.49 17.25 22.16
CA TYR A 67 0.20 16.32 21.06
C TYR A 67 -0.09 17.02 19.72
N TYR A 68 -0.90 18.07 19.73
CA TYR A 68 -1.25 18.82 18.52
C TYR A 68 -0.22 19.91 18.26
N GLN A 69 0.71 19.63 17.35
CA GLN A 69 1.71 20.59 16.86
C GLN A 69 1.23 21.24 15.55
N PRO A 70 1.53 22.53 15.29
CA PRO A 70 2.42 23.43 16.04
C PRO A 70 1.76 24.20 17.20
N ASP A 71 0.47 23.99 17.46
CA ASP A 71 -0.30 24.81 18.41
C ASP A 71 0.01 24.52 19.89
N ASP A 72 0.82 23.49 20.15
CA ASP A 72 1.21 23.04 21.48
C ASP A 72 0.03 22.67 22.40
N VAL A 73 -0.97 21.99 21.83
CA VAL A 73 -2.21 21.64 22.53
C VAL A 73 -2.26 20.16 22.90
N ASP A 74 -2.67 19.87 24.14
CA ASP A 74 -2.85 18.50 24.64
C ASP A 74 -4.00 17.78 23.93
N ALA A 75 -3.88 16.45 23.81
CA ALA A 75 -5.00 15.60 23.40
C ALA A 75 -5.61 14.87 24.59
N VAL A 76 -6.92 14.99 24.75
CA VAL A 76 -7.71 14.18 25.67
C VAL A 76 -8.12 12.91 24.93
N VAL A 77 -7.64 11.76 25.41
CA VAL A 77 -8.04 10.45 24.89
C VAL A 77 -9.34 10.07 25.58
N MET A 78 -10.40 9.84 24.80
CA MET A 78 -11.70 9.42 25.32
C MET A 78 -12.09 8.04 24.80
N ARG A 79 -12.85 7.30 25.59
CA ARG A 79 -13.28 5.93 25.28
C ARG A 79 -14.74 5.72 25.63
N VAL A 80 -15.48 5.00 24.78
CA VAL A 80 -16.78 4.40 25.11
C VAL A 80 -16.71 2.88 24.98
N ALA A 81 -17.25 2.17 25.97
CA ALA A 81 -17.41 0.72 25.90
C ALA A 81 -18.69 0.38 25.12
N LEU A 82 -18.61 -0.59 24.21
CA LEU A 82 -19.75 -1.09 23.46
C LEU A 82 -20.28 -2.33 24.17
N ALA A 83 -21.55 -2.28 24.62
CA ALA A 83 -22.18 -3.41 25.28
C ALA A 83 -22.24 -4.60 24.31
N ALA A 84 -21.87 -5.80 24.77
CA ALA A 84 -22.01 -7.01 23.98
C ALA A 84 -23.49 -7.22 23.62
N THR A 85 -23.80 -7.41 22.35
CA THR A 85 -25.11 -7.92 21.94
C THR A 85 -25.33 -9.28 22.61
N PRO A 86 -26.43 -9.53 23.35
CA PRO A 86 -26.73 -10.86 23.86
C PRO A 86 -26.88 -11.84 22.66
N PRO A 87 -26.62 -13.14 22.84
CA PRO A 87 -26.72 -14.11 21.75
C PRO A 87 -28.16 -14.14 21.20
N GLU A 88 -28.27 -14.13 19.87
CA GLU A 88 -29.53 -14.08 19.12
C GLU A 88 -30.55 -15.11 19.59
N VAL A 89 -31.77 -14.63 19.87
CA VAL A 89 -32.99 -15.44 19.92
C VAL A 89 -33.59 -15.41 18.51
N ALA A 90 -33.90 -16.59 17.98
CA ALA A 90 -34.28 -16.79 16.58
C ALA A 90 -35.71 -16.33 16.22
N GLU A 91 -35.83 -16.01 14.91
CA GLU A 91 -37.01 -16.03 14.00
C GLU A 91 -37.92 -14.77 13.91
N PRO A 92 -38.59 -14.48 12.75
CA PRO A 92 -38.89 -15.38 11.61
C PRO A 92 -38.60 -14.84 10.19
N ARG A 93 -38.69 -15.76 9.22
CA ARG A 93 -38.61 -15.56 7.76
C ARG A 93 -39.78 -14.73 7.23
N ASP A 94 -39.47 -13.77 6.34
CA ASP A 94 -40.45 -13.14 5.44
C ASP A 94 -40.01 -13.19 3.97
N ALA A 95 -41.04 -13.21 3.11
CA ALA A 95 -41.13 -13.70 1.74
C ALA A 95 -40.44 -12.81 0.65
N PRO A 96 -40.27 -13.30 -0.59
CA PRO A 96 -39.42 -12.65 -1.59
C PRO A 96 -40.10 -11.44 -2.25
N ALA A 97 -39.32 -10.38 -2.47
CA ALA A 97 -39.74 -9.17 -3.18
C ALA A 97 -39.96 -9.44 -4.69
N GLU A 98 -41.14 -9.06 -5.17
CA GLU A 98 -41.53 -9.08 -6.58
C GLU A 98 -40.67 -8.15 -7.44
N ARG A 99 -40.26 -8.66 -8.61
CA ARG A 99 -39.65 -7.87 -9.68
C ARG A 99 -40.75 -7.08 -10.40
N VAL A 100 -40.61 -5.75 -10.41
CA VAL A 100 -41.40 -4.88 -11.28
C VAL A 100 -40.59 -4.62 -12.56
N GLN A 101 -41.08 -5.12 -13.69
CA GLN A 101 -40.68 -4.68 -15.03
C GLN A 101 -41.56 -3.49 -15.45
N PRO A 102 -41.03 -2.48 -16.15
CA PRO A 102 -41.84 -1.65 -17.03
C PRO A 102 -41.72 -2.08 -18.49
N ALA A 103 -42.86 -1.91 -19.17
CA ALA A 103 -43.22 -2.37 -20.49
C ALA A 103 -42.36 -1.84 -21.66
N ALA A 104 -42.35 -2.64 -22.72
CA ALA A 104 -42.04 -2.21 -24.08
C ALA A 104 -43.11 -1.25 -24.62
N SER A 105 -42.68 -0.20 -25.33
CA SER A 105 -43.46 0.45 -26.37
C SER A 105 -42.53 0.86 -27.52
N GLY A 106 -42.98 0.60 -28.74
CA GLY A 106 -42.19 0.72 -29.96
C GLY A 106 -42.32 2.07 -30.68
N ALA A 107 -41.24 2.37 -31.41
CA ALA A 107 -41.13 3.03 -32.71
C ALA A 107 -41.82 4.40 -32.96
N ALA A 108 -41.01 5.43 -33.20
CA ALA A 108 -40.73 5.98 -34.55
C ALA A 108 -40.02 7.35 -34.45
N GLY A 109 -39.03 7.60 -35.32
CA GLY A 109 -38.57 8.97 -35.60
C GLY A 109 -37.05 9.11 -35.74
N THR A 110 -36.60 9.16 -36.99
CA THR A 110 -35.25 9.44 -37.48
C THR A 110 -34.74 10.83 -37.12
N GLU A 111 -33.47 10.94 -36.72
CA GLU A 111 -32.54 11.98 -37.19
C GLU A 111 -31.10 11.49 -36.94
N ALA A 112 -30.31 11.44 -38.00
CA ALA A 112 -28.95 10.93 -38.02
C ALA A 112 -27.99 12.03 -37.53
N ASP A 113 -27.22 11.73 -36.49
CA ASP A 113 -26.15 12.59 -35.99
C ASP A 113 -24.80 12.07 -36.53
N PRO A 114 -24.06 12.84 -37.34
CA PRO A 114 -22.83 12.39 -37.99
C PRO A 114 -21.61 12.59 -37.09
N HIS A 115 -21.48 11.73 -36.07
CA HIS A 115 -20.20 11.48 -35.39
C HIS A 115 -20.09 10.00 -35.02
N GLU A 116 -20.23 9.14 -36.02
CA GLU A 116 -19.84 7.74 -35.94
C GLU A 116 -18.37 7.65 -36.37
N THR A 117 -17.46 7.82 -35.40
CA THR A 117 -16.03 7.60 -35.59
C THR A 117 -15.47 6.70 -34.50
N ALA A 118 -14.97 5.55 -34.97
CA ALA A 118 -14.09 4.57 -34.32
C ALA A 118 -14.72 3.66 -33.25
N ALA A 119 -14.68 2.36 -33.56
CA ALA A 119 -15.15 1.25 -32.76
C ALA A 119 -14.63 1.24 -31.30
N ASP A 120 -15.57 0.92 -30.40
CA ASP A 120 -15.45 0.52 -28.99
C ASP A 120 -14.11 -0.13 -28.59
N ASP A 121 -13.40 0.52 -27.66
CA ASP A 121 -12.62 -0.16 -26.62
C ASP A 121 -13.40 -0.03 -25.30
N ALA A 122 -14.51 -0.77 -25.19
CA ALA A 122 -15.61 -0.58 -24.22
C ALA A 122 -15.33 -1.08 -22.79
N GLY A 123 -14.13 -0.86 -22.26
CA GLY A 123 -13.79 -1.15 -20.87
C GLY A 123 -14.19 -0.01 -19.92
N PRO A 124 -14.44 -0.29 -18.62
CA PRO A 124 -14.69 0.77 -17.63
C PRO A 124 -13.48 1.70 -17.52
N LEU A 125 -13.73 3.00 -17.37
CA LEU A 125 -12.72 4.02 -17.15
C LEU A 125 -12.51 4.24 -15.64
N VAL A 126 -11.37 3.81 -15.12
CA VAL A 126 -11.07 3.81 -13.69
C VAL A 126 -9.88 4.72 -13.38
N LEU A 127 -10.05 5.60 -12.40
CA LEU A 127 -8.95 6.38 -11.83
C LEU A 127 -8.38 5.67 -10.59
N GLY A 128 -7.09 5.34 -10.62
CA GLY A 128 -6.34 4.74 -9.52
C GLY A 128 -5.54 5.79 -8.74
N ILE A 129 -5.54 5.68 -7.40
CA ILE A 129 -4.78 6.55 -6.49
C ILE A 129 -3.87 5.71 -5.59
N GLU A 130 -2.56 5.99 -5.63
CA GLU A 130 -1.53 5.33 -4.83
C GLU A 130 -0.80 6.36 -3.96
N THR A 131 -0.87 6.19 -2.64
CA THR A 131 -0.22 7.06 -1.63
C THR A 131 0.25 6.26 -0.41
N SER A 132 0.69 5.02 -0.59
CA SER A 132 1.05 4.11 0.51
C SER A 132 2.38 4.46 1.18
N CYS A 133 3.32 5.09 0.47
CA CYS A 133 4.65 5.37 0.99
C CYS A 133 5.11 6.80 0.69
N ASP A 134 6.01 7.01 -0.27
CA ASP A 134 6.66 8.29 -0.60
C ASP A 134 6.41 8.74 -2.05
N GLU A 135 5.62 7.96 -2.80
CA GLU A 135 5.21 8.23 -4.17
C GLU A 135 3.71 8.52 -4.22
N THR A 136 3.34 9.64 -4.85
CA THR A 136 1.96 9.96 -5.21
C THR A 136 1.74 9.50 -6.64
N GLY A 137 1.05 8.38 -6.83
CA GLY A 137 0.74 7.82 -8.14
C GLY A 137 -0.72 8.03 -8.51
N ILE A 138 -0.97 8.53 -9.71
CA ILE A 138 -2.31 8.59 -10.32
C ILE A 138 -2.28 7.86 -11.66
N GLY A 139 -3.09 6.82 -11.78
CA GLY A 139 -3.26 6.06 -13.01
C GLY A 139 -4.68 6.20 -13.55
N ILE A 140 -4.85 6.24 -14.87
CA ILE A 140 -6.16 6.12 -15.51
C ILE A 140 -6.12 4.93 -16.46
N VAL A 141 -7.05 3.99 -16.29
CA VAL A 141 -7.13 2.75 -17.07
C VAL A 141 -8.51 2.64 -17.70
N ARG A 142 -8.57 2.25 -18.98
CA ARG A 142 -9.80 1.84 -19.66
C ARG A 142 -9.73 0.34 -19.95
N GLY A 143 -10.53 -0.45 -19.23
CA GLY A 143 -10.45 -1.92 -19.30
C GLY A 143 -9.06 -2.43 -18.86
N GLN A 144 -8.20 -2.78 -19.81
CA GLN A 144 -6.81 -3.19 -19.57
C GLN A 144 -5.79 -2.21 -20.17
N THR A 145 -6.25 -1.13 -20.78
CA THR A 145 -5.41 -0.13 -21.46
C THR A 145 -5.06 0.98 -20.49
N LEU A 146 -3.77 1.20 -20.21
CA LEU A 146 -3.29 2.31 -19.41
C LEU A 146 -3.30 3.59 -20.26
N LEU A 147 -4.08 4.58 -19.85
CA LEU A 147 -4.23 5.86 -20.54
C LEU A 147 -3.34 6.96 -19.97
N ALA A 148 -3.11 6.94 -18.65
CA ALA A 148 -2.20 7.86 -17.99
C ALA A 148 -1.51 7.20 -16.80
N ASN A 149 -0.27 7.58 -16.54
CA ASN A 149 0.48 7.18 -15.35
C ASN A 149 1.37 8.30 -14.85
N VAL A 150 0.84 9.10 -13.92
CA VAL A 150 1.54 10.25 -13.34
C VAL A 150 2.08 9.87 -11.97
N ILE A 151 3.39 10.05 -11.78
CA ILE A 151 4.08 9.77 -10.53
C ILE A 151 4.78 11.04 -10.04
N SER A 152 4.49 11.43 -8.80
CA SER A 152 5.22 12.48 -8.07
C SER A 152 5.93 11.86 -6.87
N SER A 153 7.27 11.84 -6.90
CA SER A 153 8.10 11.24 -5.85
C SER A 153 8.60 12.28 -4.87
N SER A 154 8.48 11.99 -3.56
CA SER A 154 9.04 12.80 -2.47
C SER A 154 10.39 12.29 -1.97
N MET A 155 11.04 11.35 -2.68
CA MET A 155 12.31 10.72 -2.28
C MET A 155 13.40 11.72 -1.87
N ASP A 156 13.53 12.83 -2.60
CA ASP A 156 14.54 13.86 -2.33
C ASP A 156 14.34 14.55 -0.96
N GLU A 157 13.10 14.67 -0.50
CA GLU A 157 12.77 15.26 0.80
C GLU A 157 13.20 14.37 1.97
N HIS A 158 13.24 13.05 1.72
CA HIS A 158 13.63 12.00 2.67
C HIS A 158 15.15 11.74 2.67
N ALA A 159 15.83 12.03 1.56
CA ALA A 159 17.26 11.76 1.39
C ALA A 159 18.14 12.33 2.53
N ARG A 160 17.81 13.53 3.03
CA ARG A 160 18.51 14.18 4.16
C ARG A 160 18.37 13.46 5.50
N TYR A 161 17.29 12.69 5.67
CA TYR A 161 17.04 11.90 6.87
C TYR A 161 17.54 10.46 6.72
N GLY A 162 17.86 10.06 5.49
CA GLY A 162 18.36 8.74 5.20
C GLY A 162 17.31 7.64 5.37
N GLY A 163 16.05 7.96 5.11
CA GLY A 163 14.90 7.06 5.18
C GLY A 163 13.60 7.85 5.12
N VAL A 164 12.50 7.17 4.79
CA VAL A 164 11.18 7.80 4.67
C VAL A 164 10.71 8.30 6.04
N VAL A 165 10.37 9.58 6.12
CA VAL A 165 9.77 10.21 7.30
C VAL A 165 8.25 10.27 7.11
N PRO A 166 7.43 9.56 7.92
CA PRO A 166 6.00 9.40 7.64
C PRO A 166 5.21 10.71 7.50
N GLU A 167 5.48 11.69 8.35
CA GLU A 167 4.78 12.99 8.31
C GLU A 167 5.17 13.83 7.08
N VAL A 168 6.43 13.74 6.64
CA VAL A 168 6.90 14.43 5.42
C VAL A 168 6.22 13.82 4.20
N ALA A 169 6.14 12.50 4.13
CA ALA A 169 5.47 11.79 3.04
C ALA A 169 3.97 12.15 2.96
N ALA A 170 3.26 12.14 4.09
CA ALA A 170 1.86 12.52 4.14
C ALA A 170 1.62 13.96 3.63
N ARG A 171 2.49 14.91 4.00
CA ARG A 171 2.41 16.29 3.50
C ARG A 171 2.70 16.39 2.00
N ALA A 172 3.73 15.69 1.52
CA ALA A 172 4.05 15.66 0.11
C ALA A 172 2.90 15.11 -0.73
N HIS A 173 2.20 14.07 -0.27
CA HIS A 173 0.98 13.59 -0.93
C HIS A 173 -0.11 14.67 -0.99
N LEU A 174 -0.37 15.39 0.11
CA LEU A 174 -1.39 16.45 0.12
C LEU A 174 -1.09 17.55 -0.90
N GLU A 175 0.18 17.91 -1.07
CA GLU A 175 0.62 18.93 -2.02
C GLU A 175 0.58 18.41 -3.47
N ALA A 176 0.96 17.16 -3.70
CA ALA A 176 1.08 16.56 -5.04
C ALA A 176 -0.24 16.04 -5.62
N LEU A 177 -1.23 15.71 -4.80
CA LEU A 177 -2.39 14.93 -5.24
C LEU A 177 -3.23 15.64 -6.30
N THR A 178 -3.65 16.88 -6.06
CA THR A 178 -4.46 17.63 -7.03
C THR A 178 -3.71 17.87 -8.35
N PRO A 179 -2.45 18.37 -8.33
CA PRO A 179 -1.68 18.49 -9.57
C PRO A 179 -1.50 17.17 -10.33
N ALA A 180 -1.31 16.05 -9.62
CA ALA A 180 -1.14 14.74 -10.24
C ALA A 180 -2.45 14.24 -10.88
N ILE A 181 -3.60 14.47 -10.25
CA ILE A 181 -4.92 14.15 -10.84
C ILE A 181 -5.16 14.99 -12.09
N ASP A 182 -4.92 16.30 -12.03
CA ASP A 182 -5.10 17.20 -13.17
C ASP A 182 -4.21 16.80 -14.35
N ALA A 183 -2.95 16.43 -14.07
CA ALA A 183 -2.02 15.94 -15.07
C ALA A 183 -2.46 14.60 -15.68
N ALA A 184 -2.95 13.65 -14.87
CA ALA A 184 -3.39 12.35 -15.36
C ALA A 184 -4.64 12.46 -16.25
N LEU A 185 -5.60 13.32 -15.88
CA LEU A 185 -6.78 13.60 -16.70
C LEU A 185 -6.41 14.23 -18.05
N LEU A 186 -5.44 15.15 -18.05
CA LEU A 186 -4.92 15.77 -19.26
C LEU A 186 -4.19 14.76 -20.16
N GLU A 187 -3.36 13.89 -19.58
CA GLU A 187 -2.62 12.85 -20.30
C GLU A 187 -3.56 11.80 -20.93
N ALA A 188 -4.60 11.40 -20.21
CA ALA A 188 -5.60 10.46 -20.70
C ALA A 188 -6.65 11.08 -21.65
N ASP A 189 -6.65 12.42 -21.80
CA ASP A 189 -7.64 13.20 -22.55
C ASP A 189 -9.10 12.91 -22.14
N VAL A 190 -9.35 12.91 -20.83
CA VAL A 190 -10.68 12.66 -20.23
C VAL A 190 -10.99 13.66 -19.12
N THR A 191 -12.27 13.80 -18.81
CA THR A 191 -12.77 14.61 -17.69
C THR A 191 -13.18 13.73 -16.51
N LEU A 192 -13.20 14.30 -15.30
CA LEU A 192 -13.68 13.61 -14.10
C LEU A 192 -15.09 13.01 -14.24
N ARG A 193 -15.94 13.58 -15.10
CA ARG A 193 -17.33 13.11 -15.30
C ARG A 193 -17.44 11.86 -16.15
N GLU A 194 -16.37 11.50 -16.86
CA GLU A 194 -16.32 10.30 -17.71
C GLU A 194 -15.82 9.07 -16.93
N LEU A 195 -15.34 9.25 -15.70
CA LEU A 195 -14.89 8.16 -14.84
C LEU A 195 -16.07 7.28 -14.43
N ASP A 196 -15.90 5.97 -14.55
CA ASP A 196 -16.88 4.97 -14.13
C ASP A 196 -16.66 4.52 -12.68
N ALA A 197 -15.42 4.58 -12.17
CA ALA A 197 -15.09 4.21 -10.80
C ALA A 197 -13.76 4.84 -10.33
N ILE A 198 -13.55 4.81 -9.02
CA ILE A 198 -12.28 5.19 -8.38
C ILE A 198 -11.71 3.99 -7.64
N ALA A 199 -10.43 3.71 -7.85
CA ALA A 199 -9.67 2.74 -7.09
C ALA A 199 -8.61 3.48 -6.24
N VAL A 200 -8.42 3.06 -5.00
CA VAL A 200 -7.42 3.66 -4.11
C VAL A 200 -6.73 2.60 -3.28
N THR A 201 -5.42 2.74 -3.10
CA THR A 201 -4.66 1.88 -2.21
C THR A 201 -5.15 2.03 -0.77
N ALA A 202 -5.68 0.94 -0.22
CA ALA A 202 -6.21 0.87 1.15
C ALA A 202 -5.20 0.28 2.15
N GLY A 203 -4.08 -0.25 1.65
CA GLY A 203 -2.97 -0.77 2.43
C GLY A 203 -2.34 -2.02 1.80
N PRO A 204 -1.24 -2.55 2.36
CA PRO A 204 -0.46 -1.95 3.45
C PRO A 204 0.23 -0.64 3.06
N GLY A 205 0.70 0.13 4.04
CA GLY A 205 1.35 1.42 3.83
C GLY A 205 1.40 2.28 5.09
N LEU A 206 2.05 3.44 5.00
CA LEU A 206 2.12 4.44 6.05
C LEU A 206 0.73 5.02 6.30
N SER A 207 0.23 4.94 7.53
CA SER A 207 -1.15 5.31 7.86
C SER A 207 -1.52 6.74 7.45
N GLY A 208 -0.64 7.71 7.75
CA GLY A 208 -0.84 9.12 7.37
C GLY A 208 -0.86 9.32 5.86
N ALA A 209 -0.01 8.59 5.13
CA ALA A 209 0.05 8.65 3.67
C ALA A 209 -1.21 8.04 3.02
N LEU A 210 -1.61 6.84 3.46
CA LEU A 210 -2.84 6.17 3.00
C LEU A 210 -4.08 7.03 3.23
N MET A 211 -4.16 7.74 4.35
CA MET A 211 -5.29 8.62 4.67
C MET A 211 -5.48 9.73 3.64
N VAL A 212 -4.41 10.25 3.05
CA VAL A 212 -4.47 11.31 2.04
C VAL A 212 -5.17 10.79 0.78
N GLY A 213 -4.67 9.68 0.21
CA GLY A 213 -5.26 9.07 -0.98
C GLY A 213 -6.70 8.60 -0.73
N VAL A 214 -6.95 7.87 0.38
CA VAL A 214 -8.29 7.37 0.72
C VAL A 214 -9.28 8.52 0.96
N GLY A 215 -8.84 9.61 1.59
CA GLY A 215 -9.66 10.79 1.82
C GLY A 215 -10.10 11.45 0.51
N ALA A 216 -9.16 11.65 -0.42
CA ALA A 216 -9.45 12.22 -1.73
C ALA A 216 -10.32 11.31 -2.59
N ALA A 217 -10.03 10.01 -2.63
CA ALA A 217 -10.81 9.03 -3.38
C ALA A 217 -12.28 9.01 -2.92
N LYS A 218 -12.53 9.06 -1.60
CA LYS A 218 -13.87 9.18 -1.04
C LYS A 218 -14.55 10.48 -1.43
N ALA A 219 -13.83 11.60 -1.38
CA ALA A 219 -14.38 12.91 -1.75
C ALA A 219 -14.80 12.94 -3.23
N LEU A 220 -13.96 12.42 -4.12
CA LEU A 220 -14.24 12.32 -5.55
C LEU A 220 -15.41 11.37 -5.84
N ALA A 221 -15.42 10.17 -5.24
CA ALA A 221 -16.48 9.19 -5.44
C ALA A 221 -17.85 9.74 -5.02
N VAL A 222 -17.92 10.43 -3.87
CA VAL A 222 -19.14 11.08 -3.39
C VAL A 222 -19.55 12.25 -4.30
N ALA A 223 -18.60 13.03 -4.80
CA ALA A 223 -18.91 14.18 -5.66
C ALA A 223 -19.40 13.76 -7.06
N LEU A 224 -18.92 12.63 -7.57
CA LEU A 224 -19.25 12.09 -8.89
C LEU A 224 -20.38 11.07 -8.88
N ASP A 225 -20.77 10.57 -7.69
CA ASP A 225 -21.76 9.50 -7.50
C ASP A 225 -21.36 8.19 -8.22
N ILE A 226 -20.08 7.82 -8.09
CA ILE A 226 -19.51 6.62 -8.71
C ILE A 226 -18.89 5.66 -7.66
N PRO A 227 -18.79 4.36 -7.95
CA PRO A 227 -18.19 3.36 -7.07
C PRO A 227 -16.76 3.69 -6.63
N LEU A 228 -16.42 3.29 -5.40
CA LEU A 228 -15.09 3.38 -4.81
C LEU A 228 -14.61 1.98 -4.43
N HIS A 229 -13.41 1.62 -4.88
CA HIS A 229 -12.75 0.36 -4.58
C HIS A 229 -11.48 0.59 -3.75
N GLY A 230 -11.38 -0.07 -2.61
CA GLY A 230 -10.15 -0.16 -1.84
C GLY A 230 -9.30 -1.31 -2.36
N VAL A 231 -8.06 -1.03 -2.76
CA VAL A 231 -7.15 -2.00 -3.37
C VAL A 231 -6.02 -2.32 -2.40
N ASN A 232 -5.63 -3.59 -2.34
CA ASN A 232 -4.43 -4.00 -1.62
C ASN A 232 -3.19 -3.66 -2.46
N HIS A 233 -2.27 -2.88 -1.89
CA HIS A 233 -1.03 -2.42 -2.54
C HIS A 233 -0.20 -3.57 -3.12
N LEU A 234 -0.03 -4.65 -2.36
CA LEU A 234 0.76 -5.81 -2.78
C LEU A 234 0.09 -6.54 -3.95
N VAL A 235 -1.23 -6.66 -3.92
CA VAL A 235 -2.00 -7.25 -5.03
C VAL A 235 -1.94 -6.36 -6.26
N GLY A 236 -1.97 -5.03 -6.10
CA GLY A 236 -1.75 -4.08 -7.17
C GLY A 236 -0.42 -4.28 -7.88
N HIS A 237 0.66 -4.55 -7.12
CA HIS A 237 1.96 -4.90 -7.72
C HIS A 237 1.93 -6.17 -8.57
N VAL A 238 1.18 -7.20 -8.17
CA VAL A 238 1.03 -8.43 -8.98
C VAL A 238 0.22 -8.14 -10.25
N GLY A 239 -0.81 -7.30 -10.15
CA GLY A 239 -1.68 -6.96 -11.27
C GLY A 239 -1.11 -5.96 -12.28
N ALA A 240 0.01 -5.29 -11.98
CA ALA A 240 0.55 -4.22 -12.82
C ALA A 240 0.90 -4.70 -14.25
N ASP A 241 1.47 -5.91 -14.39
CA ASP A 241 1.90 -6.46 -15.69
C ASP A 241 0.72 -6.91 -16.57
N LEU A 242 -0.51 -6.92 -16.05
CA LEU A 242 -1.73 -7.16 -16.83
C LEU A 242 -2.10 -5.96 -17.70
N LEU A 243 -1.58 -4.77 -17.40
CA LEU A 243 -1.93 -3.56 -18.11
C LEU A 243 -1.14 -3.46 -19.42
N SER A 244 -1.83 -3.02 -20.47
CA SER A 244 -1.22 -2.68 -21.74
C SER A 244 -0.83 -1.22 -21.79
N THR A 245 0.39 -0.94 -22.20
CA THR A 245 0.90 0.43 -22.42
C THR A 245 0.81 0.88 -23.88
N ASP A 246 0.70 -0.07 -24.82
CA ASP A 246 0.87 0.18 -26.26
C ASP A 246 -0.36 -0.24 -27.09
N GLY A 247 -1.51 -0.47 -26.44
CA GLY A 247 -2.76 -0.88 -27.09
C GLY A 247 -2.81 -2.35 -27.55
N GLY A 248 -1.79 -3.16 -27.23
CA GLY A 248 -1.85 -4.63 -27.33
C GLY A 248 -2.58 -5.26 -26.13
N PRO A 249 -2.86 -6.57 -26.09
CA PRO A 249 -3.26 -7.20 -24.84
C PRO A 249 -2.08 -7.20 -23.85
N GLY A 250 -2.31 -6.86 -22.58
CA GLY A 250 -1.32 -7.05 -21.52
C GLY A 250 -0.96 -8.53 -21.34
N VAL A 251 0.10 -8.82 -20.59
CA VAL A 251 0.52 -10.22 -20.39
C VAL A 251 -0.49 -10.89 -19.46
N PRO A 252 -1.23 -11.93 -19.89
CA PRO A 252 -2.22 -12.57 -19.04
C PRO A 252 -1.53 -13.23 -17.85
N LEU A 253 -2.00 -12.91 -16.63
CA LEU A 253 -1.54 -13.57 -15.43
C LEU A 253 -2.08 -15.00 -15.40
N GLU A 254 -1.18 -15.97 -15.45
CA GLU A 254 -1.55 -17.35 -15.24
C GLU A 254 -1.65 -17.68 -13.75
N THR A 255 -2.83 -18.07 -13.29
CA THR A 255 -3.04 -18.54 -11.90
C THR A 255 -3.24 -20.06 -11.83
N PRO A 256 -2.92 -20.72 -10.69
CA PRO A 256 -2.23 -20.16 -9.55
C PRO A 256 -0.75 -19.86 -9.82
N SER A 257 -0.22 -18.84 -9.16
CA SER A 257 1.19 -18.44 -9.20
C SER A 257 1.69 -18.04 -7.82
N ILE A 258 2.98 -18.28 -7.55
CA ILE A 258 3.67 -17.70 -6.40
C ILE A 258 4.23 -16.35 -6.84
N ALA A 259 3.97 -15.28 -6.08
CA ALA A 259 4.53 -13.96 -6.35
C ALA A 259 5.52 -13.58 -5.27
N LEU A 260 6.77 -13.35 -5.66
CA LEU A 260 7.79 -12.74 -4.81
C LEU A 260 7.82 -11.23 -5.09
N LEU A 261 7.35 -10.45 -4.13
CA LEU A 261 7.34 -9.00 -4.20
C LEU A 261 8.49 -8.43 -3.38
N VAL A 262 9.40 -7.70 -4.02
CA VAL A 262 10.60 -7.15 -3.38
C VAL A 262 10.79 -5.69 -3.80
N SER A 263 10.41 -4.76 -2.92
CA SER A 263 10.56 -3.32 -3.10
C SER A 263 11.46 -2.71 -2.02
N GLY A 264 11.52 -1.37 -1.98
CA GLY A 264 12.18 -0.64 -0.89
C GLY A 264 11.62 -1.00 0.48
N GLY A 265 10.29 -1.03 0.62
CA GLY A 265 9.58 -1.23 1.88
C GLY A 265 8.89 -2.60 2.04
N HIS A 266 8.84 -3.42 0.99
CA HIS A 266 8.16 -4.70 1.02
C HIS A 266 9.08 -5.85 0.63
N THR A 267 8.98 -6.96 1.34
CA THR A 267 9.49 -8.26 0.89
C THR A 267 8.51 -9.33 1.32
N SER A 268 7.77 -9.87 0.37
CA SER A 268 6.63 -10.75 0.64
C SER A 268 6.52 -11.86 -0.40
N LEU A 269 6.05 -13.02 0.03
CA LEU A 269 5.64 -14.15 -0.81
C LEU A 269 4.13 -14.32 -0.74
N LEU A 270 3.50 -14.25 -1.91
CA LEU A 270 2.05 -14.41 -2.04
C LEU A 270 1.75 -15.65 -2.86
N LEU A 271 0.69 -16.37 -2.49
CA LEU A 271 0.04 -17.36 -3.33
C LEU A 271 -1.18 -16.71 -3.97
N VAL A 272 -1.09 -16.47 -5.27
CA VAL A 272 -2.11 -15.80 -6.08
C VAL A 272 -2.89 -16.86 -6.85
N ARG A 273 -4.09 -17.18 -6.38
CA ARG A 273 -5.04 -18.07 -7.08
C ARG A 273 -6.05 -17.26 -7.90
N ASP A 274 -6.41 -16.09 -7.40
CA ASP A 274 -7.21 -15.07 -8.08
C ASP A 274 -6.79 -13.69 -7.57
N LEU A 275 -6.64 -12.70 -8.47
CA LEU A 275 -6.18 -11.35 -8.08
C LEU A 275 -7.20 -10.54 -7.31
N VAL A 276 -8.48 -10.88 -7.39
CA VAL A 276 -9.55 -10.11 -6.76
C VAL A 276 -9.89 -10.68 -5.40
N ASP A 277 -10.12 -12.00 -5.33
CA ASP A 277 -10.72 -12.63 -4.16
C ASP A 277 -9.85 -13.69 -3.47
N ASP A 278 -8.75 -14.16 -4.08
CA ASP A 278 -7.95 -15.28 -3.53
C ASP A 278 -6.43 -15.05 -3.67
N VAL A 279 -5.94 -14.16 -2.81
CA VAL A 279 -4.51 -13.92 -2.57
C VAL A 279 -4.17 -14.23 -1.11
N GLU A 280 -3.25 -15.17 -0.90
CA GLU A 280 -2.80 -15.61 0.41
C GLU A 280 -1.35 -15.16 0.66
N LEU A 281 -1.10 -14.49 1.79
CA LEU A 281 0.26 -14.17 2.24
C LEU A 281 0.90 -15.42 2.83
N LEU A 282 1.94 -15.94 2.16
CA LEU A 282 2.69 -17.11 2.63
C LEU A 282 3.78 -16.73 3.62
N GLY A 283 4.42 -15.59 3.41
CA GLY A 283 5.47 -15.08 4.29
C GLY A 283 5.87 -13.66 3.93
N GLU A 284 6.43 -12.95 4.90
CA GLU A 284 6.91 -11.57 4.73
C GLU A 284 8.19 -11.32 5.52
N THR A 285 8.82 -10.17 5.29
CA THR A 285 9.89 -9.75 6.18
C THR A 285 9.35 -9.47 7.57
N ILE A 286 10.04 -10.00 8.59
CA ILE A 286 9.73 -9.71 10.00
C ILE A 286 10.54 -8.52 10.53
N ASP A 287 11.47 -7.99 9.72
CA ASP A 287 12.30 -6.83 10.05
C ASP A 287 12.49 -5.87 8.87
N ASP A 288 13.73 -5.67 8.40
CA ASP A 288 14.02 -4.80 7.25
C ASP A 288 13.54 -5.49 5.96
N ALA A 289 12.94 -4.75 5.04
CA ALA A 289 12.78 -5.22 3.67
C ALA A 289 14.13 -5.36 2.96
N ALA A 290 14.19 -6.15 1.88
CA ALA A 290 15.42 -6.33 1.12
C ALA A 290 15.94 -5.00 0.56
N GLY A 291 15.06 -4.17 -0.03
CA GLY A 291 15.45 -2.86 -0.57
C GLY A 291 16.02 -1.93 0.51
N GLU A 292 15.39 -1.87 1.68
CA GLU A 292 15.92 -1.14 2.84
C GLU A 292 17.30 -1.66 3.29
N ALA A 293 17.53 -2.97 3.25
CA ALA A 293 18.85 -3.53 3.53
C ALA A 293 19.89 -3.09 2.49
N PHE A 294 19.54 -3.03 1.20
CA PHE A 294 20.41 -2.46 0.16
C PHE A 294 20.75 -1.00 0.44
N ASP A 295 19.76 -0.17 0.77
CA ASP A 295 19.98 1.26 1.05
C ASP A 295 20.89 1.50 2.26
N LYS A 296 20.68 0.74 3.34
CA LYS A 296 21.52 0.83 4.55
C LYS A 296 22.93 0.34 4.30
N VAL A 297 23.12 -0.75 3.56
CA VAL A 297 24.46 -1.26 3.21
C VAL A 297 25.18 -0.30 2.24
N ALA A 298 24.47 0.29 1.29
CA ALA A 298 25.04 1.29 0.39
C ALA A 298 25.61 2.48 1.18
N ARG A 299 24.88 2.96 2.20
CA ARG A 299 25.37 4.00 3.10
C ARG A 299 26.64 3.60 3.84
N VAL A 300 26.69 2.39 4.40
CA VAL A 300 27.88 1.86 5.09
C VAL A 300 29.09 1.83 4.16
N LEU A 301 28.88 1.55 2.87
CA LEU A 301 29.93 1.50 1.85
C LEU A 301 30.26 2.87 1.24
N GLY A 302 29.59 3.95 1.66
CA GLY A 302 29.77 5.29 1.09
C GLY A 302 29.22 5.44 -0.32
N LEU A 303 28.26 4.59 -0.72
CA LEU A 303 27.59 4.65 -2.02
C LEU A 303 26.37 5.59 -1.97
N PRO A 304 25.97 6.20 -3.11
CA PRO A 304 24.79 7.06 -3.18
C PRO A 304 23.48 6.32 -2.89
N TYR A 305 22.47 7.10 -2.52
CA TYR A 305 21.06 6.69 -2.42
C TYR A 305 20.34 6.99 -3.75
N PRO A 306 19.42 6.14 -4.25
CA PRO A 306 19.01 4.83 -3.71
C PRO A 306 20.10 3.76 -3.88
N GLY A 307 20.29 2.92 -2.86
CA GLY A 307 21.45 2.05 -2.72
C GLY A 307 21.45 0.82 -3.63
N GLY A 308 20.27 0.27 -3.94
CA GLY A 308 20.11 -0.95 -4.76
C GLY A 308 20.89 -0.92 -6.08
N PRO A 309 20.63 0.05 -6.99
CA PRO A 309 21.33 0.16 -8.27
C PRO A 309 22.84 0.37 -8.14
N HIS A 310 23.30 1.07 -7.10
CA HIS A 310 24.72 1.32 -6.87
C HIS A 310 25.45 0.08 -6.34
N ILE A 311 24.83 -0.67 -5.43
CA ILE A 311 25.35 -1.98 -5.00
C ILE A 311 25.41 -2.93 -6.19
N ASP A 312 24.36 -3.02 -7.01
CA ASP A 312 24.34 -3.96 -8.13
C ASP A 312 25.47 -3.70 -9.14
N ARG A 313 25.71 -2.42 -9.44
CA ARG A 313 26.80 -1.98 -10.32
C ARG A 313 28.17 -2.34 -9.76
N VAL A 314 28.43 -2.03 -8.49
CA VAL A 314 29.75 -2.24 -7.87
C VAL A 314 30.00 -3.74 -7.58
N ALA A 315 28.95 -4.50 -7.31
CA ALA A 315 29.00 -5.94 -7.10
C ALA A 315 29.33 -6.73 -8.38
N ALA A 316 29.20 -6.14 -9.56
CA ALA A 316 29.57 -6.79 -10.82
C ALA A 316 31.09 -7.08 -10.91
N ASP A 317 31.91 -6.25 -10.26
CA ASP A 317 33.37 -6.37 -10.25
C ASP A 317 33.92 -7.14 -9.03
N GLY A 318 33.05 -7.67 -8.17
CA GLY A 318 33.43 -8.33 -6.91
C GLY A 318 33.26 -9.85 -6.94
N ASP A 319 33.94 -10.54 -6.02
CA ASP A 319 33.72 -11.98 -5.80
C ASP A 319 32.57 -12.21 -4.79
N PRO A 320 31.43 -12.82 -5.20
CA PRO A 320 30.31 -13.11 -4.30
C PRO A 320 30.66 -14.12 -3.19
N ARG A 321 31.82 -14.80 -3.28
CA ARG A 321 32.30 -15.77 -2.29
C ARG A 321 33.41 -15.21 -1.39
N ALA A 322 33.82 -13.96 -1.57
CA ALA A 322 34.89 -13.35 -0.79
C ALA A 322 34.57 -13.29 0.71
N ILE A 323 33.31 -13.02 1.05
CA ILE A 323 32.87 -12.84 2.44
C ILE A 323 31.62 -13.68 2.71
N ARG A 324 31.68 -14.52 3.74
CA ARG A 324 30.53 -15.34 4.13
C ARG A 324 29.60 -14.57 5.06
N PHE A 325 28.63 -13.87 4.49
CA PHE A 325 27.57 -13.21 5.25
C PHE A 325 26.44 -14.18 5.65
N PRO A 326 25.73 -13.93 6.77
CA PRO A 326 24.65 -14.81 7.24
C PRO A 326 23.43 -14.76 6.32
N ARG A 327 22.74 -15.91 6.19
CA ARG A 327 21.43 -16.02 5.54
C ARG A 327 20.36 -16.08 6.64
N GLY A 328 19.57 -15.02 6.77
CA GLY A 328 18.55 -14.91 7.82
C GLY A 328 17.47 -15.97 7.67
N LEU A 329 16.91 -16.44 8.81
CA LEU A 329 15.80 -17.40 8.87
C LEU A 329 15.95 -18.63 7.96
N SER A 330 17.18 -19.13 7.83
CA SER A 330 17.53 -20.23 6.92
C SER A 330 18.02 -21.49 7.65
N LEU A 331 18.11 -21.47 8.99
CA LEU A 331 18.47 -22.67 9.76
C LEU A 331 17.25 -23.60 9.91
N PRO A 332 17.43 -24.91 10.11
CA PRO A 332 16.32 -25.86 10.22
C PRO A 332 15.25 -25.47 11.24
N LYS A 333 15.68 -25.01 12.43
CA LYS A 333 14.80 -24.53 13.50
C LYS A 333 14.00 -23.28 13.11
N ASP A 334 14.55 -22.43 12.24
CA ASP A 334 13.90 -21.21 11.79
C ASP A 334 12.86 -21.58 10.73
N MET A 335 13.20 -22.48 9.81
CA MET A 335 12.33 -22.96 8.74
C MET A 335 11.08 -23.73 9.23
N GLU A 336 11.07 -24.21 10.47
CA GLU A 336 9.87 -24.79 11.09
C GLU A 336 8.78 -23.75 11.37
N ARG A 337 9.15 -22.51 11.70
CA ARG A 337 8.22 -21.42 12.09
C ARG A 337 8.13 -20.30 11.06
N HIS A 338 9.22 -20.10 10.33
CA HIS A 338 9.47 -18.97 9.44
C HIS A 338 9.87 -19.50 8.06
N ARG A 339 9.13 -20.50 7.58
CA ARG A 339 9.44 -21.21 6.33
C ARG A 339 9.61 -20.24 5.16
N TYR A 340 8.66 -19.31 5.02
CA TYR A 340 8.62 -18.34 3.93
C TYR A 340 8.94 -16.90 4.38
N ASP A 341 9.10 -16.65 5.68
CA ASP A 341 9.42 -15.32 6.19
C ASP A 341 10.88 -14.92 5.93
N PHE A 342 11.11 -13.62 5.85
CA PHE A 342 12.42 -13.02 5.57
C PHE A 342 12.97 -12.22 6.76
N SER A 343 14.30 -12.10 6.85
CA SER A 343 14.98 -11.26 7.85
C SER A 343 16.32 -10.81 7.29
N PHE A 344 16.50 -9.49 7.17
CA PHE A 344 17.71 -8.88 6.63
C PHE A 344 18.41 -7.96 7.63
N SER A 345 17.79 -7.62 8.77
CA SER A 345 18.44 -6.79 9.79
C SER A 345 19.74 -7.41 10.32
N GLY A 346 19.76 -8.71 10.56
CA GLY A 346 20.96 -9.42 11.01
C GLY A 346 22.08 -9.42 9.95
N LEU A 347 21.72 -9.53 8.67
CA LEU A 347 22.64 -9.44 7.54
C LEU A 347 23.28 -8.05 7.45
N LYS A 348 22.46 -7.00 7.48
CA LYS A 348 22.91 -5.60 7.52
C LYS A 348 23.91 -5.36 8.65
N THR A 349 23.57 -5.80 9.87
CA THR A 349 24.48 -5.63 11.03
C THR A 349 25.78 -6.39 10.85
N ALA A 350 25.76 -7.58 10.24
CA ALA A 350 26.97 -8.34 9.95
C ALA A 350 27.87 -7.61 8.94
N VAL A 351 27.30 -6.99 7.89
CA VAL A 351 28.05 -6.16 6.93
C VAL A 351 28.67 -4.95 7.62
N ALA A 352 27.87 -4.18 8.38
CA ALA A 352 28.34 -3.00 9.08
C ALA A 352 29.53 -3.31 10.01
N ARG A 353 29.41 -4.36 10.84
CA ARG A 353 30.49 -4.80 11.75
C ARG A 353 31.73 -5.27 11.01
N TRP A 354 31.57 -5.93 9.86
CA TRP A 354 32.70 -6.38 9.05
C TRP A 354 33.50 -5.19 8.49
N VAL A 355 32.78 -4.18 7.99
CA VAL A 355 33.37 -2.94 7.45
C VAL A 355 34.05 -2.13 8.56
N GLU A 356 33.36 -1.92 9.68
CA GLU A 356 33.88 -1.21 10.86
C GLU A 356 35.18 -1.84 11.37
N LYS A 357 35.21 -3.17 11.52
CA LYS A 357 36.41 -3.89 11.96
C LYS A 357 37.62 -3.69 11.03
N ARG A 358 37.41 -3.64 9.71
CA ARG A 358 38.48 -3.37 8.74
C ARG A 358 38.99 -1.93 8.84
N GLN A 359 38.07 -0.98 8.96
CA GLN A 359 38.40 0.44 9.12
C GLN A 359 39.18 0.70 10.41
N ASP A 360 38.75 0.11 11.54
CA ASP A 360 39.44 0.20 12.83
C ASP A 360 40.85 -0.41 12.79
N ALA A 361 41.06 -1.44 11.95
CA ALA A 361 42.36 -2.03 11.71
C ALA A 361 43.24 -1.22 10.72
N GLY A 362 42.71 -0.11 10.15
CA GLY A 362 43.39 0.68 9.13
C GLY A 362 43.53 -0.04 7.78
N GLU A 363 42.74 -1.09 7.54
CA GLU A 363 42.76 -1.88 6.31
C GLU A 363 41.79 -1.31 5.27
N PRO A 364 42.12 -1.38 3.97
CA PRO A 364 41.20 -0.98 2.92
C PRO A 364 39.98 -1.91 2.88
N VAL A 365 38.81 -1.32 2.67
CA VAL A 365 37.54 -2.05 2.48
C VAL A 365 37.39 -2.39 1.00
N PRO A 366 37.39 -3.68 0.60
CA PRO A 366 37.14 -4.08 -0.79
C PRO A 366 35.65 -3.94 -1.10
N VAL A 367 35.21 -2.74 -1.48
CA VAL A 367 33.79 -2.40 -1.66
C VAL A 367 33.09 -3.36 -2.63
N ALA A 368 33.73 -3.72 -3.75
CA ALA A 368 33.18 -4.64 -4.75
C ALA A 368 32.87 -6.02 -4.15
N ASP A 369 33.81 -6.61 -3.40
CA ASP A 369 33.65 -7.92 -2.76
C ASP A 369 32.59 -7.90 -1.67
N VAL A 370 32.52 -6.82 -0.89
CA VAL A 370 31.47 -6.64 0.13
C VAL A 370 30.10 -6.54 -0.53
N ALA A 371 29.97 -5.72 -1.57
CA ALA A 371 28.72 -5.55 -2.32
C ALA A 371 28.29 -6.88 -2.98
N ALA A 372 29.21 -7.60 -3.62
CA ALA A 372 28.94 -8.89 -4.26
C ALA A 372 28.52 -9.96 -3.24
N SER A 373 29.25 -10.09 -2.14
CA SER A 373 28.94 -11.06 -1.09
C SER A 373 27.62 -10.77 -0.37
N PHE A 374 27.30 -9.49 -0.16
CA PHE A 374 26.03 -9.05 0.42
C PHE A 374 24.86 -9.32 -0.53
N ARG A 375 24.98 -8.90 -1.80
CA ARG A 375 23.98 -9.15 -2.84
C ARG A 375 23.67 -10.64 -2.92
N GLU A 376 24.70 -11.48 -3.00
CA GLU A 376 24.53 -12.93 -3.07
C GLU A 376 23.77 -13.48 -1.85
N ALA A 377 24.06 -13.00 -0.64
CA ALA A 377 23.34 -13.44 0.56
C ALA A 377 21.85 -13.05 0.55
N VAL A 378 21.49 -11.88 0.01
CA VAL A 378 20.09 -11.45 -0.14
C VAL A 378 19.39 -12.30 -1.20
N VAL A 379 19.97 -12.42 -2.39
CA VAL A 379 19.37 -13.15 -3.53
C VAL A 379 19.16 -14.62 -3.21
N ASP A 380 20.14 -15.26 -2.57
CA ASP A 380 20.08 -16.65 -2.11
C ASP A 380 18.86 -16.92 -1.20
N VAL A 381 18.62 -16.05 -0.21
CA VAL A 381 17.47 -16.19 0.70
C VAL A 381 16.14 -15.97 -0.02
N LEU A 382 16.07 -14.92 -0.85
CA LEU A 382 14.85 -14.57 -1.61
C LEU A 382 14.40 -15.75 -2.49
N LEU A 383 15.31 -16.26 -3.31
CA LEU A 383 14.98 -17.29 -4.29
C LEU A 383 14.84 -18.67 -3.67
N THR A 384 15.66 -19.03 -2.68
CA THR A 384 15.49 -20.32 -1.98
C THR A 384 14.10 -20.45 -1.37
N LYS A 385 13.60 -19.39 -0.73
CA LYS A 385 12.26 -19.38 -0.12
C LYS A 385 11.14 -19.34 -1.17
N ALA A 386 11.32 -18.57 -2.24
CA ALA A 386 10.35 -18.51 -3.34
C ALA A 386 10.21 -19.85 -4.07
N VAL A 387 11.33 -20.51 -4.39
CA VAL A 387 11.33 -21.84 -5.01
C VAL A 387 10.77 -22.89 -4.06
N ALA A 388 11.07 -22.82 -2.76
CA ALA A 388 10.46 -23.70 -1.76
C ALA A 388 8.93 -23.55 -1.76
N ALA A 389 8.40 -22.32 -1.77
CA ALA A 389 6.96 -22.08 -1.87
C ALA A 389 6.35 -22.68 -3.15
N CYS A 390 7.01 -22.53 -4.30
CA CYS A 390 6.59 -23.18 -5.54
C CYS A 390 6.51 -24.71 -5.40
N VAL A 391 7.55 -25.34 -4.85
CA VAL A 391 7.62 -26.80 -4.69
C VAL A 391 6.58 -27.30 -3.69
N ASP A 392 6.48 -26.67 -2.53
CA ASP A 392 5.60 -27.10 -1.44
C ASP A 392 4.11 -26.99 -1.80
N HIS A 393 3.76 -25.98 -2.60
CA HIS A 393 2.39 -25.76 -3.07
C HIS A 393 2.10 -26.42 -4.43
N GLY A 394 3.11 -27.05 -5.06
CA GLY A 394 2.96 -27.70 -6.37
C GLY A 394 2.68 -26.72 -7.52
N ILE A 395 3.19 -25.49 -7.40
CA ILE A 395 2.94 -24.40 -8.35
C ILE A 395 4.22 -24.20 -9.18
N PRO A 396 4.16 -24.37 -10.52
CA PRO A 396 5.35 -24.32 -11.37
C PRO A 396 5.74 -22.88 -11.79
N ARG A 397 5.03 -21.87 -11.30
CA ARG A 397 5.13 -20.48 -11.76
C ARG A 397 5.52 -19.55 -10.61
N LEU A 398 6.62 -18.83 -10.81
CA LEU A 398 7.10 -17.77 -9.94
C LEU A 398 7.05 -16.43 -10.67
N LEU A 399 6.31 -15.48 -10.11
CA LEU A 399 6.27 -14.09 -10.53
C LEU A 399 7.24 -13.30 -9.65
N LEU A 400 7.98 -12.39 -10.28
CA LEU A 400 8.89 -11.48 -9.59
C LEU A 400 8.38 -10.05 -9.78
N GLY A 401 7.99 -9.39 -8.69
CA GLY A 401 7.54 -7.99 -8.71
C GLY A 401 8.34 -7.09 -7.77
N GLY A 402 8.32 -5.78 -8.04
CA GLY A 402 8.96 -4.75 -7.21
C GLY A 402 10.38 -4.34 -7.67
N GLY A 403 10.85 -3.20 -7.17
CA GLY A 403 12.06 -2.55 -7.67
C GLY A 403 13.37 -3.35 -7.51
N VAL A 404 13.44 -4.27 -6.53
CA VAL A 404 14.64 -5.11 -6.34
C VAL A 404 14.75 -6.19 -7.42
N VAL A 405 13.67 -6.51 -8.14
CA VAL A 405 13.70 -7.42 -9.29
C VAL A 405 14.50 -6.83 -10.47
N ALA A 406 14.71 -5.52 -10.49
CA ALA A 406 15.63 -4.89 -11.46
C ALA A 406 17.09 -5.34 -11.25
N ASN A 407 17.44 -5.92 -10.10
CA ASN A 407 18.76 -6.46 -9.84
C ASN A 407 19.11 -7.59 -10.84
N ALA A 408 20.26 -7.48 -11.50
CA ALA A 408 20.65 -8.46 -12.52
C ALA A 408 20.80 -9.87 -11.94
N ARG A 409 21.43 -9.98 -10.75
CA ARG A 409 21.70 -11.26 -10.11
C ARG A 409 20.42 -11.99 -9.66
N VAL A 410 19.41 -11.25 -9.21
CA VAL A 410 18.08 -11.82 -8.89
C VAL A 410 17.48 -12.51 -10.12
N ARG A 411 17.50 -11.82 -11.27
CA ARG A 411 16.92 -12.35 -12.51
C ARG A 411 17.69 -13.54 -13.07
N GLU A 412 19.02 -13.48 -13.01
CA GLU A 412 19.89 -14.59 -13.42
C GLU A 412 19.63 -15.84 -12.58
N LEU A 413 19.69 -15.72 -11.25
CA LEU A 413 19.54 -16.88 -10.37
C LEU A 413 18.10 -17.41 -10.33
N ALA A 414 17.09 -16.59 -10.64
CA ALA A 414 15.71 -17.05 -10.75
C ALA A 414 15.43 -17.85 -12.03
N ALA A 415 16.24 -17.63 -13.08
CA ALA A 415 16.13 -18.35 -14.34
C ALA A 415 16.86 -19.70 -14.33
N GLU A 416 17.89 -19.84 -13.49
CA GLU A 416 18.56 -21.10 -13.17
C GLU A 416 17.66 -22.05 -12.36
#